data_AF-A0AAC8ZGQ2-F1
#
_entry.id   AF-A0AAC8ZGQ2-F1
#
_cell.length_a   1.000
_cell.length_b   1.000
_cell.length_c   1.000
_cell.angle_alpha   90.00
_cell.angle_beta   90.00
_cell.angle_gamma   90.00
#
_symmetry.space_group_name_H-M   'P 1'
#
loop_
_entity.id
_entity.type
_entity.pdbx_description
1 polymer ?
#
loop_
_entity_poly.entity_id
_entity_poly.type
_entity_poly.pdbx_seq_one_letter_code
_entity_poly.pdbx_strand_id
1 'polypeptide(L)'
;MFTHLILYARYEHISFAYHFSSADSTAQPVMDEIDRLLARKDVPGYAYSVHGLGTDEASFASVQHMDPYFQSAREIADLDQFLDYCKYPDQLVAQFG
;
A
#
# COMPACT_ATOMS: atom_id res chain seq x y z
N MET A 1 3.29 3.23 19.16
CA MET A 1 2.23 2.98 18.18
C MET A 1 2.63 3.64 16.89
N PHE A 2 2.56 2.91 15.80
CA PHE A 2 2.80 3.38 14.44
C PHE A 2 1.47 3.52 13.72
N THR A 3 1.33 4.54 12.90
CA THR A 3 0.23 4.67 11.95
C THR A 3 0.72 4.25 10.58
N HIS A 4 -0.04 3.37 9.93
CA HIS A 4 0.24 2.80 8.63
C HIS A 4 -0.73 3.36 7.61
N LEU A 5 -0.19 3.81 6.47
CA LEU A 5 -0.92 4.02 5.23
C LEU A 5 -0.65 2.82 4.34
N ILE A 6 -1.73 2.17 3.89
CA ILE A 6 -1.63 0.99 3.03
C ILE A 6 -2.47 1.24 1.79
N LEU A 7 -1.87 1.09 0.61
CA LEU A 7 -2.60 1.04 -0.65
C LEU A 7 -2.67 -0.40 -1.08
N TYR A 8 -3.87 -0.95 -1.22
CA TYR A 8 -4.06 -2.37 -1.52
C TYR A 8 -4.77 -2.54 -2.85
N ALA A 9 -4.22 -3.40 -3.70
CA ALA A 9 -4.82 -3.81 -4.95
C ALA A 9 -4.74 -5.33 -5.11
N ARG A 10 -5.67 -5.85 -5.92
CA ARG A 10 -5.72 -7.26 -6.27
C ARG A 10 -6.02 -7.41 -7.75
N TYR A 11 -5.19 -8.19 -8.42
CA TYR A 11 -5.41 -8.59 -9.80
C TYR A 11 -5.36 -10.11 -9.87
N GLU A 12 -6.43 -10.73 -10.36
CA GLU A 12 -6.63 -12.18 -10.33
C GLU A 12 -6.38 -12.80 -8.92
N HIS A 13 -5.32 -13.61 -8.82
CA HIS A 13 -4.89 -14.32 -7.63
C HIS A 13 -3.73 -13.65 -6.90
N ILE A 14 -3.24 -12.52 -7.40
CA ILE A 14 -2.12 -11.76 -6.84
C ILE A 14 -2.67 -10.54 -6.10
N SER A 15 -2.44 -10.50 -4.79
CA SER A 15 -2.66 -9.32 -3.95
C SER A 15 -1.31 -8.62 -3.70
N PHE A 16 -1.31 -7.30 -3.76
CA PHE A 16 -0.11 -6.50 -3.55
C PHE A 16 -0.48 -5.19 -2.85
N ALA A 17 0.46 -4.65 -2.09
CA ALA A 17 0.23 -3.45 -1.31
C ALA A 17 1.46 -2.53 -1.28
N TYR A 18 1.24 -1.24 -1.44
CA TYR A 18 2.20 -0.24 -0.99
C TYR A 18 1.97 0.06 0.49
N HIS A 19 3.04 0.29 1.22
CA HIS A 19 3.01 0.50 2.65
C HIS A 19 3.95 1.63 3.08
N PHE A 20 3.40 2.56 3.84
CA PHE A 20 4.12 3.62 4.52
C PHE A 20 3.74 3.60 6.00
N SER A 21 4.69 3.84 6.89
CA SER A 21 4.43 3.92 8.33
C SER A 21 5.14 5.10 8.98
N SER A 22 4.53 5.64 10.03
CA SER A 22 5.10 6.72 10.83
C SER A 22 4.83 6.51 12.31
N ALA A 23 5.84 6.80 13.14
CA ALA A 23 5.69 6.88 14.60
C ALA A 23 5.19 8.27 15.06
N ASP A 24 5.04 9.22 14.13
CA ASP A 24 4.66 10.59 14.45
C ASP A 24 3.18 10.66 14.84
N SER A 25 2.92 11.09 16.07
CA SER A 25 1.58 11.24 16.63
C SER A 25 0.73 12.33 15.97
N THR A 26 1.32 13.19 15.14
CA THR A 26 0.61 14.29 14.46
C THR A 26 -0.14 13.85 13.21
N ALA A 27 0.10 12.62 12.73
CA ALA A 27 -0.37 12.11 11.44
C ALA A 27 0.12 12.89 10.20
N GLN A 28 0.91 13.96 10.37
CA GLN A 28 1.39 14.78 9.26
C GLN A 28 2.16 13.97 8.21
N PRO A 29 3.07 13.05 8.56
CA PRO A 29 3.78 12.27 7.54
C PRO A 29 2.85 11.37 6.71
N VAL A 30 1.73 10.90 7.29
CA VAL A 30 0.73 10.12 6.55
C VAL A 30 -0.03 11.01 5.58
N MET A 31 -0.36 12.24 5.98
CA MET A 31 -1.01 13.22 5.10
C MET A 31 -0.08 13.62 3.95
N ASP A 32 1.21 13.83 4.22
CA ASP A 32 2.20 14.14 3.18
C ASP A 32 2.30 13.01 2.14
N GLU A 33 2.24 11.75 2.57
CA GLU A 33 2.26 10.61 1.65
C GLU A 33 0.94 10.48 0.86
N ILE A 34 -0.21 10.82 1.45
CA ILE A 34 -1.49 10.94 0.73
C ILE A 34 -1.42 12.05 -0.32
N ASP A 35 -0.84 13.21 -0.01
CA ASP A 35 -0.68 14.30 -0.97
C ASP A 35 0.23 13.89 -2.14
N ARG A 36 1.31 13.14 -1.84
CA ARG A 36 2.19 12.55 -2.86
C ARG A 36 1.44 11.59 -3.77
N LEU A 37 0.56 10.76 -3.21
CA LEU A 37 -0.33 9.87 -3.97
C LEU A 37 -1.30 10.66 -4.85
N LEU A 38 -2.00 11.66 -4.30
CA LEU A 38 -2.99 12.47 -5.03
C LEU A 38 -2.38 13.32 -6.15
N ALA A 39 -1.09 13.63 -6.07
CA ALA A 39 -0.35 14.29 -7.14
C ALA A 39 -0.20 13.41 -8.40
N ARG A 40 -0.35 12.09 -8.30
CA ARG A 40 -0.26 11.13 -9.41
C ARG A 40 -1.65 10.92 -10.05
N LYS A 41 -1.97 11.78 -11.02
CA LYS A 41 -3.30 11.82 -11.67
C LYS A 41 -3.53 10.73 -12.73
N ASP A 42 -2.52 9.94 -13.05
CA ASP A 42 -2.54 9.02 -14.19
C ASP A 42 -2.97 7.59 -13.84
N VAL A 43 -3.15 7.29 -12.55
CA VAL A 43 -3.77 6.05 -12.07
C VAL A 43 -5.16 6.37 -11.50
N PRO A 44 -6.23 5.76 -12.03
CA PRO A 44 -7.56 5.98 -11.48
C PRO A 44 -7.63 5.51 -10.02
N GLY A 45 -8.14 6.35 -9.12
CA GLY A 45 -8.21 6.03 -7.68
C GLY A 45 -9.09 4.83 -7.31
N TYR A 46 -9.84 4.25 -8.25
CA TYR A 46 -10.56 2.99 -8.07
C TYR A 46 -9.68 1.74 -8.32
N ALA A 47 -8.44 1.91 -8.80
CA ALA A 47 -7.53 0.79 -9.08
C ALA A 47 -6.93 0.16 -7.81
N TYR A 48 -7.07 0.83 -6.67
CA TYR A 48 -6.61 0.37 -5.36
C TYR A 48 -7.53 0.91 -4.26
N SER A 49 -7.40 0.35 -3.07
CA SER A 49 -8.08 0.79 -1.85
C SER A 49 -7.07 1.38 -0.87
N VAL A 50 -7.47 2.43 -0.14
CA VAL A 50 -6.63 3.11 0.85
C VAL A 50 -7.07 2.66 2.24
N HIS A 51 -6.13 2.19 3.06
CA HIS A 51 -6.37 1.76 4.44
C HIS A 51 -5.45 2.50 5.40
N GLY A 52 -5.99 2.79 6.58
CA GLY A 52 -5.24 3.33 7.72
C GLY A 52 -5.30 2.35 8.88
N LEU A 53 -4.16 2.01 9.46
CA LEU A 53 -4.09 1.04 10.56
C LEU A 53 -3.06 1.45 11.61
N GLY A 54 -3.31 1.14 12.89
CA GLY A 54 -2.37 1.40 13.98
C GLY A 54 -1.76 0.10 14.50
N THR A 55 -0.44 -0.02 14.57
CA THR A 55 0.22 -1.21 15.15
C THR A 55 1.34 -0.85 16.13
N ASP A 56 1.94 -1.87 16.74
CA ASP A 56 3.07 -1.69 17.66
C ASP A 56 4.43 -1.61 16.94
N GLU A 57 4.52 -1.97 15.66
CA GLU A 57 5.77 -2.00 14.90
C GLU A 57 5.64 -1.33 13.53
N ALA A 58 6.74 -0.77 13.01
CA ALA A 58 6.72 -0.05 11.73
C ALA A 58 6.54 -0.95 10.48
N SER A 59 6.59 -2.28 10.63
CA SER A 59 6.72 -3.22 9.51
C SER A 59 5.37 -3.61 8.89
N PHE A 60 5.35 -3.95 7.60
CA PHE A 60 4.16 -4.50 6.97
C PHE A 60 3.79 -5.88 7.56
N ALA A 61 4.77 -6.65 8.01
CA ALA A 61 4.54 -7.90 8.72
C ALA A 61 3.67 -7.71 9.97
N SER A 62 3.81 -6.59 10.69
CA SER A 62 2.93 -6.25 11.82
C SER A 62 1.48 -6.02 11.39
N VAL A 63 1.28 -5.31 10.28
CA VAL A 63 -0.04 -5.13 9.64
C VAL A 63 -0.65 -6.49 9.27
N GLN A 64 0.12 -7.37 8.63
CA GLN A 64 -0.35 -8.69 8.20
C GLN A 64 -0.66 -9.62 9.38
N HIS A 65 0.07 -9.49 10.48
CA HIS A 65 -0.20 -10.23 11.71
C HIS A 65 -1.51 -9.77 12.36
N MET A 66 -1.78 -8.46 12.32
CA MET A 66 -2.95 -7.88 12.96
C MET A 66 -4.23 -8.01 12.14
N ASP A 67 -4.14 -7.93 10.81
CA ASP A 67 -5.29 -8.02 9.91
C ASP A 67 -5.06 -9.06 8.78
N PRO A 68 -5.75 -10.22 8.85
CA PRO A 68 -5.67 -11.28 7.84
C PRO A 68 -6.04 -10.83 6.42
N TYR A 69 -6.73 -9.70 6.25
CA TYR A 69 -7.01 -9.12 4.93
C TYR A 69 -5.73 -8.91 4.11
N PHE A 70 -4.62 -8.55 4.77
CA PHE A 70 -3.32 -8.30 4.11
C PHE A 70 -2.40 -9.54 4.09
N GLN A 71 -2.81 -10.67 4.66
CA GLN A 71 -1.93 -11.83 4.89
C GLN A 71 -1.29 -12.38 3.60
N SER A 72 -2.00 -12.28 2.47
CA SER A 72 -1.50 -12.74 1.16
C SER A 72 -0.84 -11.63 0.33
N ALA A 73 -0.93 -10.37 0.78
CA ALA A 73 -0.46 -9.24 0.01
C ALA A 73 1.06 -9.19 -0.05
N ARG A 74 1.60 -8.99 -1.25
CA ARG A 74 3.02 -8.72 -1.46
C ARG A 74 3.31 -7.23 -1.26
N GLU A 75 4.26 -6.89 -0.41
CA GLU A 75 4.67 -5.51 -0.20
C GLU A 75 5.47 -5.00 -1.41
N ILE A 76 5.04 -3.86 -1.97
CA ILE A 76 5.75 -3.08 -2.98
C ILE A 76 6.19 -1.78 -2.28
N ALA A 77 7.47 -1.69 -1.93
CA ALA A 77 7.99 -0.60 -1.11
C ALA A 77 8.04 0.76 -1.83
N ASP A 78 8.06 0.75 -3.16
CA ASP A 78 8.08 1.96 -3.98
C ASP A 78 6.67 2.33 -4.48
N LEU A 79 6.24 3.56 -4.21
CA LEU A 79 4.91 4.04 -4.57
C LEU A 79 4.72 4.10 -6.09
N ASP A 80 5.72 4.59 -6.82
CA ASP A 80 5.61 4.74 -8.28
C ASP A 80 5.53 3.35 -8.93
N GLN A 81 6.30 2.37 -8.45
CA GLN A 81 6.21 0.97 -8.88
C GLN A 81 4.84 0.34 -8.56
N PHE A 82 4.27 0.60 -7.38
CA PHE A 82 2.93 0.12 -7.04
C PHE A 82 1.89 0.67 -8.02
N LEU A 83 1.95 1.97 -8.31
CA LEU A 83 1.05 2.64 -9.24
C LEU A 83 1.22 2.12 -10.68
N ASP A 84 2.45 1.82 -11.10
CA ASP A 84 2.72 1.18 -12.40
C ASP A 84 2.06 -0.20 -12.50
N TYR A 85 2.09 -1.03 -11.45
CA TYR A 85 1.37 -2.31 -11.45
C TYR A 85 -0.15 -2.14 -11.46
N CYS A 86 -0.69 -1.12 -10.78
CA CYS A 86 -2.11 -0.80 -10.87
C CYS A 86 -2.53 -0.40 -12.30
N LYS A 87 -1.65 0.28 -13.04
CA LYS A 87 -1.89 0.74 -14.41
C LYS A 87 -1.65 -0.34 -15.46
N TYR A 88 -0.66 -1.20 -15.22
CA TYR A 88 -0.19 -2.24 -16.13
C TYR A 88 -0.08 -3.59 -15.40
N PRO A 89 -1.22 -4.21 -15.04
CA PRO A 89 -1.23 -5.44 -14.23
C PRO A 89 -0.52 -6.63 -14.90
N ASP A 90 -0.36 -6.63 -16.21
CA ASP A 90 0.41 -7.67 -16.93
C ASP A 90 1.88 -7.72 -16.46
N GLN A 91 2.47 -6.58 -16.06
CA GLN A 91 3.83 -6.53 -15.52
C GLN A 91 3.92 -7.23 -14.16
N LEU A 92 2.86 -7.11 -13.34
CA LEU A 92 2.75 -7.80 -12.07
C LEU A 92 2.69 -9.31 -12.29
N VAL A 93 1.87 -9.76 -13.24
CA VAL A 93 1.75 -11.19 -13.59
C VAL A 93 3.08 -11.74 -14.09
N ALA A 94 3.79 -11.02 -14.97
CA ALA A 94 5.09 -11.45 -15.47
C ALA A 94 6.15 -11.60 -14.36
N GLN A 95 6.01 -10.87 -13.26
CA GLN A 95 6.95 -10.89 -12.15
C GLN A 95 6.56 -11.87 -11.02
N PHE A 96 5.26 -12.11 -10.81
CA PHE A 96 4.76 -12.81 -9.63
C PHE A 96 3.73 -13.91 -9.88
N GLY A 97 3.25 -14.09 -11.13
CA GLY A 97 2.40 -15.19 -11.57
C GLY A 97 3.21 -16.42 -11.97
#